data_AF-A0AA86RVR7-F1
#
_entry.id   AF-A0AA86RVR7-F1
#
_cell.length_a   1.000
_cell.length_b   1.000
_cell.length_c   1.000
_cell.angle_alpha   90.00
_cell.angle_beta   90.00
_cell.angle_gamma   90.00
#
_symmetry.space_group_name_H-M   'P 1'
#
loop_
_entity.id
_entity.type
_entity.pdbx_description
1 polymer ?
#
loop_
_entity_poly.entity_id
_entity_poly.type
_entity_poly.pdbx_seq_one_letter_code
_entity_poly.pdbx_strand_id
1 'polypeptide(L)'
;MKDEFFPADLLLLSSSYEDAFCYVETMNLDGETNLKLKQGLEVTSSLHEDFQFSDFQAAIKCEDPNVKTQMQISPLQLLLRDSKLRNTDYIFGAVIFTGHDTKVIQNSTDAPSKRTKVEKKMDRVVYFMFCIVFLMAFVGSIFFGITTKDDLDNGLMKRWYLRPDDSTIFFDPKRALAAAIFHFFRALMLYGFFIPISLYVSIEIVKVLQSIFINQDIHMYYEDADKPSYARTSNLNEEFGQVDTILSDKTGTLTCNTMEFIKCSIAGVAYGRGVTEVERSLDSKNGSTLIDDTRDSPVRNVPIKGFNFTDERIMNGKWVNEPYANVIKNFFHLLAICHTALPEVDEDTGHVSYESESPDELAFVIAAREIGFKFYKRTQD
;
A
#
# COMPACT_ATOMS: atom_id res chain seq x y z
N MET A 1 18.46 10.48 -15.46
CA MET A 1 17.28 10.47 -14.56
C MET A 1 17.68 9.74 -13.27
N LYS A 2 18.38 10.43 -12.36
CA LYS A 2 18.66 9.92 -11.01
C LYS A 2 17.35 9.97 -10.22
N ASP A 3 17.05 8.94 -9.43
CA ASP A 3 15.90 8.87 -8.53
C ASP A 3 14.51 8.80 -9.18
N GLU A 4 14.40 8.34 -10.42
CA GLU A 4 13.12 8.12 -11.09
C GLU A 4 12.75 6.63 -11.19
N PHE A 5 11.44 6.37 -11.31
CA PHE A 5 10.90 5.03 -11.51
C PHE A 5 10.96 4.62 -12.97
N PHE A 6 11.26 3.34 -13.24
CA PHE A 6 11.23 2.83 -14.59
C PHE A 6 9.78 2.70 -15.11
N PRO A 7 9.48 3.22 -16.32
CA PRO A 7 8.13 3.22 -16.87
C PRO A 7 7.69 1.85 -17.41
N ALA A 8 8.63 0.96 -17.71
CA ALA A 8 8.45 -0.30 -18.40
C ALA A 8 9.57 -1.28 -18.02
N ASP A 9 9.50 -2.53 -18.48
CA ASP A 9 10.62 -3.46 -18.29
C ASP A 9 11.69 -3.18 -19.34
N LEU A 10 12.90 -2.86 -18.88
CA LEU A 10 14.03 -2.43 -19.71
C LEU A 10 15.16 -3.45 -19.66
N LEU A 11 15.85 -3.64 -20.78
CA LEU A 11 17.17 -4.26 -20.83
C LEU A 11 18.24 -3.19 -20.65
N LEU A 12 19.12 -3.33 -19.66
CA LEU A 12 20.25 -2.43 -19.46
C LEU A 12 21.28 -2.59 -20.58
N LEU A 13 21.55 -1.52 -21.32
CA LEU A 13 22.58 -1.47 -22.35
C LEU A 13 23.86 -0.84 -21.81
N SER A 14 23.74 0.37 -21.26
CA SER A 14 24.86 1.15 -20.73
C SER A 14 24.41 2.04 -19.57
N SER A 15 25.37 2.56 -18.81
CA SER A 15 25.15 3.41 -17.64
C SER A 15 26.12 4.59 -17.62
N SER A 16 25.97 5.48 -16.64
CA SER A 16 26.97 6.51 -16.35
C SER A 16 28.34 5.96 -15.92
N TYR A 17 28.41 4.71 -15.45
CA TYR A 17 29.65 4.02 -15.09
C TYR A 17 30.26 3.26 -16.28
N GLU A 18 31.60 3.19 -16.35
CA GLU A 18 32.35 2.54 -17.44
C GLU A 18 32.06 1.04 -17.59
N ASP A 19 31.75 0.36 -16.48
CA ASP A 19 31.44 -1.08 -16.43
C ASP A 19 29.93 -1.40 -16.65
N ALA A 20 29.14 -0.41 -17.09
CA ALA A 20 27.71 -0.55 -17.36
C ALA A 20 26.88 -1.15 -16.20
N PHE A 21 27.20 -0.81 -14.95
CA PHE A 21 26.38 -1.19 -13.80
C PHE A 21 25.48 -0.04 -13.33
N CYS A 22 24.37 -0.37 -12.68
CA CYS A 22 23.52 0.60 -12.01
C CYS A 22 22.94 0.01 -10.72
N TYR A 23 22.53 0.89 -9.81
CA TYR A 23 21.85 0.50 -8.58
C TYR A 23 20.35 0.72 -8.71
N VAL A 24 19.59 -0.29 -8.31
CA VAL A 24 18.14 -0.29 -8.43
C VAL A 24 17.51 -0.60 -7.08
N GLU A 25 16.58 0.25 -6.65
CA GLU A 25 15.75 0.00 -5.48
C GLU A 25 14.49 -0.77 -5.90
N THR A 26 14.25 -1.93 -5.29
CA THR A 26 13.11 -2.82 -5.58
C THR A 26 12.06 -2.87 -4.47
N MET A 27 12.06 -1.89 -3.56
CA MET A 27 11.14 -1.85 -2.40
C MET A 27 9.67 -2.06 -2.78
N ASN A 28 9.23 -1.60 -3.97
CA ASN A 28 7.85 -1.77 -4.44
C ASN A 28 7.51 -3.20 -4.93
N LEU A 29 8.51 -4.02 -5.25
CA LEU A 29 8.36 -5.34 -5.85
C LEU A 29 8.46 -6.47 -4.80
N ASP A 30 9.50 -6.40 -3.97
CA ASP A 30 9.84 -7.46 -3.00
C ASP A 30 9.94 -6.96 -1.56
N GLY A 31 9.78 -5.66 -1.32
CA GLY A 31 9.92 -5.07 0.01
C GLY A 31 11.35 -5.11 0.54
N GLU A 32 12.34 -5.36 -0.32
CA GLU A 32 13.75 -5.27 0.06
C GLU A 32 14.23 -3.81 -0.02
N THR A 33 14.99 -3.41 0.98
CA THR A 33 15.45 -2.03 1.17
C THR A 33 16.85 -1.78 0.64
N ASN A 34 17.59 -2.85 0.38
CA ASN A 34 18.93 -2.78 -0.17
C ASN A 34 18.86 -2.49 -1.67
N LEU A 35 19.77 -1.66 -2.15
CA LEU A 35 19.91 -1.45 -3.57
C LEU A 35 20.46 -2.72 -4.21
N LYS A 36 19.90 -3.11 -5.36
CA LYS A 36 20.37 -4.25 -6.15
C LYS A 36 21.29 -3.75 -7.24
N LEU A 37 22.50 -4.30 -7.29
CA LEU A 37 23.40 -4.10 -8.41
C LEU A 37 22.86 -4.81 -9.66
N LYS A 38 22.70 -4.06 -10.75
CA LYS A 38 22.32 -4.55 -12.08
C LYS A 38 23.46 -4.25 -13.03
N GLN A 39 23.84 -5.24 -13.84
CA GLN A 39 24.99 -5.13 -14.74
C GLN A 39 24.54 -5.34 -16.18
N GLY A 40 24.96 -4.45 -17.07
CA GLY A 40 24.71 -4.51 -18.50
C GLY A 40 25.55 -5.57 -19.20
N LEU A 41 25.44 -5.62 -20.52
CA LEU A 41 26.34 -6.45 -21.34
C LEU A 41 27.66 -5.70 -21.55
N GLU A 42 28.79 -6.40 -21.39
CA GLU A 42 30.12 -5.82 -21.65
C GLU A 42 30.25 -5.25 -23.07
N VAL A 43 29.57 -5.88 -24.04
CA VAL A 43 29.58 -5.47 -25.46
C VAL A 43 28.96 -4.09 -25.68
N THR A 44 28.00 -3.70 -24.84
CA THR A 44 27.30 -2.41 -24.95
C THR A 44 27.83 -1.37 -23.97
N SER A 45 28.83 -1.73 -23.15
CA SER A 45 29.38 -0.87 -22.09
C SER A 45 29.99 0.41 -22.62
N SER A 46 30.59 0.38 -23.82
CA SER A 46 31.26 1.53 -24.43
C SER A 46 30.32 2.56 -25.10
N LEU A 47 29.01 2.33 -25.03
CA LEU A 47 27.99 3.21 -25.61
C LEU A 47 27.55 4.22 -24.54
N HIS A 48 28.23 5.36 -24.44
CA HIS A 48 27.94 6.40 -23.44
C HIS A 48 27.20 7.61 -24.02
N GLU A 49 27.21 7.78 -25.35
CA GLU A 49 26.61 8.93 -26.03
C GLU A 49 25.51 8.54 -27.01
N ASP A 50 24.49 9.39 -27.10
CA ASP A 50 23.31 9.22 -27.96
C ASP A 50 23.65 8.92 -29.43
N PHE A 51 24.73 9.53 -29.95
CA PHE A 51 25.13 9.35 -31.34
C PHE A 51 25.56 7.91 -31.63
N GLN A 52 26.17 7.21 -30.67
CA GLN A 52 26.65 5.84 -30.84
C GLN A 52 25.49 4.84 -31.00
N PHE A 53 24.31 5.18 -30.46
CA PHE A 53 23.11 4.36 -30.61
C PHE A 53 22.45 4.49 -31.99
N SER A 54 22.84 5.48 -32.81
CA SER A 54 22.30 5.64 -34.17
C SER A 54 22.75 4.52 -35.12
N ASP A 55 23.99 4.06 -34.95
CA ASP A 55 24.58 2.97 -35.74
C ASP A 55 24.42 1.59 -35.06
N PHE A 56 23.92 1.56 -33.83
CA PHE A 56 23.77 0.35 -33.04
C PHE A 56 22.60 -0.50 -33.55
N GLN A 57 22.90 -1.75 -33.94
CA GLN A 57 21.90 -2.73 -34.33
C GLN A 57 22.00 -3.95 -33.42
N ALA A 58 20.88 -4.30 -32.78
CA ALA A 58 20.76 -5.48 -31.95
C ALA A 58 19.41 -6.17 -32.19
N ALA A 59 19.40 -7.50 -32.06
CA ALA A 59 18.19 -8.30 -32.08
C ALA A 59 18.03 -8.98 -30.72
N ILE A 60 17.02 -8.55 -29.96
CA ILE A 60 16.71 -9.11 -28.63
C ILE A 60 15.63 -10.17 -28.83
N LYS A 61 15.87 -11.38 -28.32
CA LYS A 61 14.92 -12.48 -28.38
C LYS A 61 14.57 -12.94 -26.96
N CYS A 62 13.29 -12.83 -26.59
CA CYS A 62 12.73 -13.32 -25.32
C CYS A 62 11.93 -14.62 -25.57
N GLU A 63 11.89 -15.54 -24.60
CA GLU A 63 11.59 -17.01 -24.68
C GLU A 63 10.23 -17.46 -25.29
N ASP A 64 10.02 -18.73 -25.74
CA ASP A 64 10.33 -20.11 -25.23
C ASP A 64 11.42 -20.98 -25.98
N PRO A 65 11.92 -22.13 -25.43
CA PRO A 65 13.36 -22.35 -25.16
C PRO A 65 14.18 -23.26 -26.11
N ASN A 66 15.50 -23.24 -25.85
CA ASN A 66 16.53 -24.28 -26.11
C ASN A 66 17.20 -24.36 -27.49
N VAL A 67 18.02 -23.37 -27.85
CA VAL A 67 19.23 -23.64 -28.66
C VAL A 67 20.40 -22.79 -28.13
N LYS A 68 21.45 -23.45 -27.68
CA LYS A 68 22.61 -22.93 -26.90
C LYS A 68 23.62 -22.10 -27.71
N THR A 69 23.19 -21.18 -28.57
CA THR A 69 24.12 -20.50 -29.51
C THR A 69 24.05 -18.97 -29.52
N GLN A 70 23.38 -18.34 -28.55
CA GLN A 70 23.34 -16.87 -28.42
C GLN A 70 23.67 -16.46 -26.97
N MET A 71 24.30 -15.29 -26.77
CA MET A 71 24.65 -14.79 -25.44
C MET A 71 23.41 -14.78 -24.55
N GLN A 72 23.46 -15.53 -23.46
CA GLN A 72 22.31 -15.70 -22.57
C GLN A 72 22.14 -14.46 -21.71
N ILE A 73 20.99 -13.79 -21.86
CA ILE A 73 20.62 -12.65 -21.02
C ILE A 73 20.31 -13.17 -19.62
N SER A 74 20.99 -12.62 -18.61
CA SER A 74 20.76 -12.95 -17.20
C SER A 74 19.67 -12.03 -16.63
N PRO A 75 18.91 -12.46 -15.60
CA PRO A 75 18.00 -11.57 -14.84
C PRO A 75 18.70 -10.34 -14.22
N LEU A 76 20.03 -10.35 -14.13
CA LEU A 76 20.85 -9.20 -13.70
C LEU A 76 20.82 -8.02 -14.69
N GLN A 77 20.45 -8.25 -15.96
CA GLN A 77 20.39 -7.23 -17.01
C GLN A 77 18.99 -6.62 -17.17
N LEU A 78 17.98 -7.23 -16.54
CA LEU A 78 16.59 -6.80 -16.62
C LEU A 78 16.28 -5.81 -15.48
N LEU A 79 15.78 -4.65 -15.87
CA LEU A 79 15.25 -3.61 -15.01
C LEU A 79 13.72 -3.69 -15.09
N LEU A 80 13.08 -3.91 -13.95
CA LEU A 80 11.63 -4.08 -13.90
C LEU A 80 10.95 -2.73 -13.73
N ARG A 81 9.75 -2.61 -14.31
CA ARG A 81 8.83 -1.51 -14.03
C ARG A 81 8.64 -1.30 -12.53
N ASP A 82 8.41 -0.05 -12.11
CA ASP A 82 8.21 0.37 -10.71
C ASP A 82 9.42 0.17 -9.77
N SER A 83 10.56 -0.29 -10.30
CA SER A 83 11.86 -0.15 -9.62
C SER A 83 12.40 1.27 -9.83
N LYS A 84 13.18 1.77 -8.88
CA LYS A 84 13.74 3.14 -8.92
C LYS A 84 15.24 3.11 -9.18
N LEU A 85 15.73 3.95 -10.09
CA LEU A 85 17.17 4.13 -10.30
C LEU A 85 17.76 4.94 -9.13
N ARG A 86 18.81 4.42 -8.49
CA ARG A 86 19.51 5.08 -7.37
C ARG A 86 21.00 5.11 -7.66
N ASN A 87 21.72 6.08 -7.07
CA ASN A 87 23.19 6.19 -7.14
C ASN A 87 23.76 6.01 -8.56
N THR A 88 23.04 6.47 -9.59
CA THR A 88 23.43 6.38 -11.00
C THR A 88 22.72 7.53 -11.72
N ASP A 89 23.47 8.34 -12.47
CA ASP A 89 22.94 9.59 -13.03
C ASP A 89 21.99 9.35 -14.22
N TYR A 90 22.39 8.42 -15.08
CA TYR A 90 21.63 8.01 -16.24
C TYR A 90 21.94 6.57 -16.64
N ILE A 91 20.99 5.98 -17.37
CA ILE A 91 21.15 4.69 -18.02
C ILE A 91 20.62 4.77 -19.44
N PHE A 92 21.15 3.92 -20.31
CA PHE A 92 20.57 3.60 -21.60
C PHE A 92 20.01 2.18 -21.54
N GLY A 93 18.74 2.05 -21.87
CA GLY A 93 18.06 0.76 -21.85
C GLY A 93 17.08 0.60 -23.00
N ALA A 94 16.95 -0.64 -23.49
CA ALA A 94 15.96 -1.00 -24.50
C ALA A 94 14.69 -1.50 -23.83
N VAL A 95 13.53 -0.95 -24.18
CA VAL A 95 12.24 -1.41 -23.66
C VAL A 95 11.92 -2.80 -24.21
N ILE A 96 11.72 -3.78 -23.34
CA ILE A 96 11.36 -5.16 -23.73
C ILE A 96 9.84 -5.36 -23.63
N PHE A 97 9.25 -5.05 -22.47
CA PHE A 97 7.82 -5.24 -22.22
C PHE A 97 7.16 -3.93 -21.84
N THR A 98 5.93 -3.71 -22.33
CA THR A 98 5.16 -2.49 -22.08
C THR A 98 3.74 -2.81 -21.61
N GLY A 99 3.14 -1.89 -20.85
CA GLY A 99 1.76 -2.03 -20.41
C GLY A 99 1.51 -3.34 -19.64
N HIS A 100 0.49 -4.09 -20.06
CA HIS A 100 0.09 -5.35 -19.43
C HIS A 100 1.10 -6.49 -19.60
N ASP A 101 2.07 -6.35 -20.50
CA ASP A 101 3.10 -7.37 -20.71
C ASP A 101 4.25 -7.27 -19.70
N THR A 102 4.32 -6.19 -18.92
CA THR A 102 5.33 -6.04 -17.86
C THR A 102 5.12 -7.08 -16.76
N LYS A 103 6.22 -7.61 -16.22
CA LYS A 103 6.17 -8.68 -15.21
C LYS A 103 5.39 -8.27 -13.96
N VAL A 104 5.48 -7.00 -13.58
CA VAL A 104 4.77 -6.44 -12.41
C VAL A 104 3.26 -6.54 -12.59
N ILE A 105 2.76 -6.18 -13.77
CA ILE A 105 1.33 -6.22 -14.08
C ILE A 105 0.85 -7.65 -14.30
N GLN A 106 1.66 -8.51 -14.92
CA GLN A 106 1.32 -9.93 -15.03
C GLN A 106 1.22 -10.64 -13.67
N ASN A 107 2.00 -10.18 -12.68
CA ASN A 107 1.91 -10.68 -11.30
C ASN A 107 0.82 -9.98 -10.48
N SER A 108 0.24 -8.89 -10.99
CA SER A 108 -0.87 -8.18 -10.35
C SER A 108 -2.19 -8.87 -10.66
N THR A 109 -3.09 -8.91 -9.68
CA THR A 109 -4.44 -9.45 -9.88
C THR A 109 -5.41 -8.31 -10.18
N ASP A 110 -6.30 -8.49 -11.16
CA ASP A 110 -7.36 -7.54 -11.45
C ASP A 110 -8.16 -7.21 -10.18
N ALA A 111 -8.38 -5.92 -9.93
CA ALA A 111 -9.06 -5.46 -8.73
C ALA A 111 -10.50 -6.02 -8.69
N PRO A 112 -10.84 -6.90 -7.72
CA PRO A 112 -12.18 -7.46 -7.66
C PRO A 112 -13.18 -6.39 -7.21
N SER A 113 -14.41 -6.46 -7.72
CA SER A 113 -15.51 -5.66 -7.19
C SER A 113 -15.82 -6.13 -5.76
N LYS A 114 -15.58 -5.25 -4.78
CA LYS A 114 -15.81 -5.54 -3.35
C LYS A 114 -17.25 -5.17 -2.99
N ARG A 115 -17.99 -6.13 -2.42
CA ARG A 115 -19.35 -5.94 -1.85
C ARG A 115 -19.34 -6.20 -0.36
N THR A 116 -20.05 -5.39 0.41
CA THR A 116 -20.03 -5.50 1.87
C THR A 116 -20.93 -6.61 2.40
N LYS A 117 -20.67 -7.05 3.63
CA LYS A 117 -21.54 -7.99 4.34
C LYS A 117 -22.90 -7.37 4.62
N VAL A 118 -22.96 -6.05 4.83
CA VAL A 118 -24.21 -5.32 5.06
C VAL A 118 -25.08 -5.34 3.80
N GLU A 119 -24.51 -5.09 2.63
CA GLU A 119 -25.22 -5.21 1.34
C GLU A 119 -25.82 -6.62 1.15
N LYS A 120 -25.01 -7.66 1.38
CA LYS A 120 -25.49 -9.06 1.28
C LYS A 120 -26.61 -9.39 2.27
N LYS A 121 -26.54 -8.85 3.50
CA LYS A 121 -27.62 -9.00 4.50
C LYS A 121 -28.88 -8.25 4.08
N MET A 122 -28.73 -7.06 3.50
CA MET A 122 -29.84 -6.26 3.04
C MET A 122 -30.59 -6.97 1.90
N ASP A 123 -29.87 -7.51 0.92
CA ASP A 123 -30.46 -8.32 -0.15
C ASP A 123 -31.30 -9.47 0.42
N ARG A 124 -30.78 -10.17 1.45
CA ARG A 124 -31.52 -11.24 2.13
C ARG A 124 -32.81 -10.74 2.81
N VAL A 125 -32.78 -9.57 3.45
CA VAL A 125 -33.97 -8.95 4.05
C VAL A 125 -34.98 -8.55 2.97
N VAL A 126 -34.52 -8.01 1.84
CA VAL A 126 -35.38 -7.64 0.71
C VAL A 126 -36.07 -8.87 0.11
N TYR A 127 -35.35 -9.97 -0.11
CA TYR A 127 -35.95 -11.22 -0.56
C TYR A 127 -36.98 -11.75 0.43
N PHE A 128 -36.69 -11.68 1.73
CA PHE A 128 -37.63 -12.08 2.77
C PHE A 128 -38.91 -11.23 2.77
N MET A 129 -38.79 -9.90 2.64
CA MET A 129 -39.95 -8.99 2.51
C MET A 129 -40.75 -9.26 1.25
N PHE A 130 -40.08 -9.51 0.11
CA PHE A 130 -40.75 -9.89 -1.14
C PHE A 130 -41.57 -11.18 -0.98
N CYS A 131 -41.02 -12.20 -0.31
CA CYS A 131 -41.74 -13.43 -0.01
C CYS A 131 -43.00 -13.19 0.84
N ILE A 132 -42.92 -12.32 1.85
CA ILE A 132 -44.09 -11.96 2.68
C ILE A 132 -45.15 -11.24 1.84
N VAL A 133 -44.76 -10.25 1.04
CA VAL A 133 -45.68 -9.50 0.18
C VAL A 133 -46.36 -10.43 -0.82
N PHE A 134 -45.61 -11.34 -1.45
CA PHE A 134 -46.14 -12.33 -2.36
C PHE A 134 -47.17 -13.23 -1.66
N LEU A 135 -46.85 -13.73 -0.45
CA LEU A 135 -47.74 -14.61 0.30
C LEU A 135 -49.02 -13.90 0.74
N MET A 136 -48.94 -12.65 1.21
CA MET A 136 -50.11 -11.85 1.56
C MET A 136 -51.00 -11.57 0.33
N ALA A 137 -50.40 -11.21 -0.81
CA ALA A 137 -51.14 -10.99 -2.06
C ALA A 137 -51.79 -12.28 -2.56
N PHE A 138 -51.10 -13.42 -2.44
CA PHE A 138 -51.60 -14.74 -2.85
C PHE A 138 -52.79 -15.20 -1.99
N VAL A 139 -52.65 -15.16 -0.66
CA VAL A 139 -53.74 -15.52 0.26
C VAL A 139 -54.92 -14.56 0.10
N GLY A 140 -54.65 -13.25 -0.04
CA GLY A 140 -55.69 -12.25 -0.29
C GLY A 140 -56.42 -12.48 -1.61
N SER A 141 -55.72 -12.88 -2.67
CA SER A 141 -56.30 -13.23 -3.97
C SER A 141 -57.19 -14.49 -3.89
N ILE A 142 -56.77 -15.52 -3.15
CA ILE A 142 -57.58 -16.73 -2.94
C ILE A 142 -58.86 -16.37 -2.20
N PHE A 143 -58.78 -15.63 -1.10
CA PHE A 143 -59.94 -15.23 -0.31
C PHE A 143 -60.91 -14.36 -1.13
N PHE A 144 -60.35 -13.43 -1.92
CA PHE A 144 -61.12 -12.61 -2.84
C PHE A 144 -61.83 -13.45 -3.92
N GLY A 145 -61.15 -14.43 -4.50
CA GLY A 145 -61.73 -15.33 -5.50
C GLY A 145 -62.88 -16.18 -4.95
N ILE A 146 -62.72 -16.72 -3.73
CA ILE A 146 -63.78 -17.48 -3.05
C ILE A 146 -64.99 -16.58 -2.77
N THR A 147 -64.76 -15.42 -2.16
CA THR A 147 -65.82 -14.47 -1.82
C THR A 147 -66.57 -13.98 -3.07
N THR A 148 -65.86 -13.76 -4.18
CA THR A 148 -66.46 -13.32 -5.45
C THR A 148 -67.31 -14.41 -6.10
N LYS A 149 -66.94 -15.69 -5.93
CA LYS A 149 -67.74 -16.82 -6.38
C LYS A 149 -68.99 -17.01 -5.53
N ASP A 150 -68.86 -16.87 -4.21
CA ASP A 150 -69.95 -17.04 -3.24
C ASP A 150 -70.97 -15.89 -3.27
N ASP A 151 -70.62 -14.75 -3.89
CA ASP A 151 -71.55 -13.63 -4.09
C ASP A 151 -72.67 -13.93 -5.13
N LEU A 152 -72.56 -15.05 -5.87
CA LEU A 152 -73.57 -15.54 -6.83
C LEU A 152 -74.26 -16.80 -6.28
N ASP A 153 -75.44 -16.67 -5.67
CA ASP A 153 -76.21 -17.79 -5.13
C ASP A 153 -77.50 -17.99 -5.96
N ASN A 154 -77.64 -19.15 -6.62
CA ASN A 154 -78.78 -19.50 -7.48
C ASN A 154 -79.17 -18.44 -8.54
N GLY A 155 -78.20 -17.65 -9.02
CA GLY A 155 -78.41 -16.58 -10.01
C GLY A 155 -78.89 -15.24 -9.41
N LEU A 156 -79.06 -15.16 -8.09
CA LEU A 156 -79.35 -13.94 -7.34
C LEU A 156 -78.08 -13.46 -6.63
N MET A 157 -77.75 -12.18 -6.80
CA MET A 157 -76.54 -11.60 -6.21
C MET A 157 -76.75 -11.26 -4.74
N LYS A 158 -75.88 -11.78 -3.85
CA LYS A 158 -75.96 -11.53 -2.40
C LYS A 158 -75.70 -10.05 -2.04
N ARG A 159 -74.85 -9.39 -2.82
CA ARG A 159 -74.47 -7.96 -2.64
C ARG A 159 -75.01 -7.10 -3.78
N TRP A 160 -76.34 -7.09 -3.95
CA TRP A 160 -77.04 -6.39 -5.02
C TRP A 160 -76.71 -4.88 -5.15
N TYR A 161 -76.33 -4.22 -4.05
CA TYR A 161 -75.97 -2.79 -4.04
C TYR A 161 -74.60 -2.46 -4.68
N LEU A 162 -73.70 -3.44 -4.82
CA LEU A 162 -72.40 -3.26 -5.49
C LEU A 162 -72.49 -3.35 -7.03
N ARG A 163 -73.67 -3.69 -7.58
CA ARG A 163 -73.92 -3.92 -9.01
C ARG A 163 -72.78 -4.68 -9.74
N PRO A 164 -72.46 -5.93 -9.33
CA PRO A 164 -71.53 -6.76 -10.08
C PRO A 164 -71.98 -7.03 -11.53
N ASP A 165 -73.27 -6.86 -11.83
CA ASP A 165 -73.86 -6.98 -13.18
C ASP A 165 -73.28 -6.00 -14.21
N ASP A 166 -72.82 -4.82 -13.77
CA ASP A 166 -72.20 -3.78 -14.60
C ASP A 166 -70.68 -3.70 -14.34
N SER A 167 -70.10 -4.78 -13.80
CA SER A 167 -68.71 -4.76 -13.36
C SER A 167 -67.72 -4.95 -14.52
N THR A 168 -66.64 -4.19 -14.44
CA THR A 168 -65.43 -4.43 -15.21
C THR A 168 -64.86 -5.81 -14.89
N ILE A 169 -64.00 -6.35 -15.78
CA ILE A 169 -63.37 -7.69 -15.70
C ILE A 169 -62.76 -8.01 -14.31
N PHE A 170 -62.49 -6.98 -13.50
CA PHE A 170 -61.95 -7.04 -12.15
C PHE A 170 -62.89 -7.61 -11.06
N PHE A 171 -64.22 -7.56 -11.24
CA PHE A 171 -65.20 -7.99 -10.22
C PHE A 171 -66.32 -8.89 -10.78
N ASP A 172 -66.05 -9.64 -11.85
CA ASP A 172 -67.04 -10.51 -12.49
C ASP A 172 -67.18 -11.87 -11.74
N PRO A 173 -68.36 -12.17 -11.14
CA PRO A 173 -68.61 -13.43 -10.44
C PRO A 173 -68.55 -14.65 -11.36
N LYS A 174 -68.87 -14.50 -12.66
CA LYS A 174 -68.85 -15.59 -13.64
C LYS A 174 -67.43 -16.00 -14.01
N ARG A 175 -66.46 -15.09 -13.85
CA ARG A 175 -65.03 -15.31 -14.13
C ARG A 175 -64.19 -15.10 -12.86
N ALA A 176 -64.61 -15.70 -11.75
CA ALA A 176 -63.97 -15.55 -10.43
C ALA A 176 -62.45 -15.84 -10.43
N LEU A 177 -61.97 -16.80 -11.25
CA LEU A 177 -60.52 -17.09 -11.39
C LEU A 177 -59.77 -15.89 -11.99
N ALA A 178 -60.32 -15.28 -13.05
CA ALA A 178 -59.71 -14.12 -13.68
C ALA A 178 -59.73 -12.91 -12.73
N ALA A 179 -60.85 -12.68 -12.04
CA ALA A 179 -60.97 -11.63 -11.02
C ALA A 179 -59.94 -11.82 -9.88
N ALA A 180 -59.71 -13.05 -9.42
CA ALA A 180 -58.70 -13.36 -8.43
C ALA A 180 -57.26 -13.07 -8.92
N ILE A 181 -56.94 -13.42 -10.17
CA ILE A 181 -55.61 -13.12 -10.76
C ILE A 181 -55.40 -11.61 -10.88
N PHE A 182 -56.39 -10.85 -11.33
CA PHE A 182 -56.27 -9.39 -11.37
C PHE A 182 -56.17 -8.79 -9.97
N HIS A 183 -56.90 -9.33 -9.00
CA HIS A 183 -56.77 -8.93 -7.60
C HIS A 183 -55.37 -9.23 -7.05
N PHE A 184 -54.74 -10.34 -7.44
CA PHE A 184 -53.37 -10.67 -7.06
C PHE A 184 -52.38 -9.59 -7.54
N PHE A 185 -52.42 -9.21 -8.82
CA PHE A 185 -51.54 -8.16 -9.35
C PHE A 185 -51.84 -6.79 -8.74
N ARG A 186 -53.12 -6.48 -8.50
CA ARG A 186 -53.53 -5.25 -7.80
C ARG A 186 -53.02 -5.21 -6.36
N ALA A 187 -53.12 -6.33 -5.64
CA ALA A 187 -52.63 -6.46 -4.27
C ALA A 187 -51.10 -6.36 -4.21
N LEU A 188 -50.39 -6.94 -5.18
CA LEU A 188 -48.93 -6.84 -5.29
C LEU A 188 -48.50 -5.38 -5.54
N MET A 189 -49.20 -4.66 -6.41
CA MET A 189 -48.96 -3.23 -6.64
C MET A 189 -49.27 -2.41 -5.37
N LEU A 190 -50.40 -2.70 -4.70
CA LEU A 190 -50.82 -2.00 -3.49
C LEU A 190 -49.80 -2.20 -2.37
N TYR A 191 -49.31 -3.42 -2.15
CA TYR A 191 -48.32 -3.73 -1.10
C TYR A 191 -46.87 -3.49 -1.51
N GLY A 192 -46.62 -2.95 -2.71
CA GLY A 192 -45.25 -2.67 -3.20
C GLY A 192 -44.45 -1.71 -2.30
N PHE A 193 -45.12 -0.88 -1.48
CA PHE A 193 -44.46 0.02 -0.53
C PHE A 193 -43.76 -0.70 0.63
N PHE A 194 -44.05 -1.99 0.88
CA PHE A 194 -43.34 -2.78 1.89
C PHE A 194 -41.88 -3.04 1.52
N ILE A 195 -41.51 -2.95 0.23
CA ILE A 195 -40.12 -3.03 -0.21
C ILE A 195 -39.54 -1.62 -0.16
N PRO A 196 -38.64 -1.31 0.79
CA PRO A 196 -38.14 0.05 0.97
C PRO A 196 -37.08 0.35 -0.10
N ILE A 197 -37.52 0.83 -1.27
CA ILE A 197 -36.62 1.22 -2.37
C ILE A 197 -35.66 2.34 -1.92
N SER A 198 -36.12 3.21 -1.01
CA SER A 198 -35.30 4.29 -0.44
C SER A 198 -34.15 3.80 0.44
N LEU A 199 -34.17 2.54 0.92
CA LEU A 199 -33.12 2.01 1.80
C LEU A 199 -31.75 1.97 1.10
N TYR A 200 -31.71 1.50 -0.16
CA TYR A 200 -30.47 1.46 -0.95
C TYR A 200 -29.87 2.86 -1.11
N VAL A 201 -30.70 3.82 -1.56
CA VAL A 201 -30.25 5.20 -1.81
C VAL A 201 -29.79 5.87 -0.51
N SER A 202 -30.52 5.66 0.59
CA SER A 202 -30.17 6.27 1.89
C SER A 202 -28.83 5.76 2.40
N ILE A 203 -28.56 4.45 2.27
CA ILE A 203 -27.28 3.85 2.68
C ILE A 203 -26.13 4.36 1.80
N GLU A 204 -26.32 4.46 0.49
CA GLU A 204 -25.31 5.02 -0.42
C GLU A 204 -24.94 6.46 -0.04
N ILE A 205 -25.95 7.30 0.26
CA ILE A 205 -25.71 8.68 0.72
C ILE A 205 -24.91 8.68 2.04
N VAL A 206 -25.29 7.84 3.01
CA VAL A 206 -24.58 7.73 4.28
C VAL A 206 -23.12 7.30 4.07
N LYS A 207 -22.86 6.32 3.20
CA LYS A 207 -21.52 5.84 2.85
C LYS A 207 -20.67 6.96 2.26
N VAL A 208 -21.22 7.74 1.32
CA VAL A 208 -20.51 8.89 0.73
C VAL A 208 -20.19 9.95 1.79
N LEU A 209 -21.16 10.29 2.66
CA LEU A 209 -20.93 11.25 3.74
C LEU A 209 -19.85 10.78 4.72
N GLN A 210 -19.86 9.50 5.09
CA GLN A 210 -18.81 8.91 5.94
C GLN A 210 -17.42 8.99 5.28
N SER A 211 -17.32 8.76 3.98
CA SER A 211 -16.07 8.90 3.23
C SER A 211 -15.53 10.34 3.27
N ILE A 212 -16.42 11.34 3.20
CA ILE A 212 -16.04 12.76 3.31
C ILE A 212 -15.50 13.05 4.71
N PHE A 213 -16.15 12.54 5.76
CA PHE A 213 -15.69 12.75 7.13
C PHE A 213 -14.33 12.10 7.40
N ILE A 214 -14.07 10.90 6.88
CA ILE A 214 -12.74 10.26 6.96
C ILE A 214 -11.67 11.17 6.33
N ASN A 215 -11.94 11.68 5.12
CA ASN A 215 -10.98 12.53 4.41
C ASN A 215 -10.72 13.90 5.09
N GLN A 216 -11.63 14.35 5.95
CA GLN A 216 -11.55 15.63 6.65
C GLN A 216 -11.03 15.51 8.09
N ASP A 217 -10.63 14.31 8.53
CA ASP A 217 -10.13 14.11 9.88
C ASP A 217 -8.68 14.59 10.03
N ILE A 218 -8.48 15.59 10.89
CA ILE A 218 -7.15 16.15 11.21
C ILE A 218 -6.27 15.18 11.98
N HIS A 219 -6.85 14.23 12.72
CA HIS A 219 -6.07 13.22 13.45
C HIS A 219 -5.49 12.15 12.53
N MET A 220 -6.02 12.01 11.31
CA MET A 220 -5.50 11.09 10.28
C MET A 220 -4.67 11.82 9.22
N TYR A 221 -4.26 13.05 9.48
CA TYR A 221 -3.38 13.84 8.61
C TYR A 221 -1.91 13.61 8.96
N TYR A 222 -1.10 13.34 7.95
CA TYR A 222 0.34 13.13 8.09
C TYR A 222 1.12 14.40 7.71
N GLU A 223 1.72 15.04 8.71
CA GLU A 223 2.37 16.35 8.59
C GLU A 223 3.65 16.30 7.73
N ASP A 224 4.51 15.31 7.92
CA ASP A 224 5.83 15.25 7.25
C ASP A 224 5.74 15.15 5.72
N ALA A 225 4.67 14.59 5.17
CA ALA A 225 4.44 14.52 3.72
C ALA A 225 3.21 15.30 3.26
N ASP A 226 2.68 16.21 4.08
CA ASP A 226 1.51 17.07 3.77
C ASP A 226 0.37 16.27 3.13
N LYS A 227 0.00 15.14 3.77
CA LYS A 227 -0.90 14.16 3.18
C LYS A 227 -2.07 13.83 4.09
N PRO A 228 -3.31 14.19 3.72
CA PRO A 228 -4.49 13.75 4.43
C PRO A 228 -4.83 12.30 4.13
N SER A 229 -5.67 11.71 4.98
CA SER A 229 -6.27 10.41 4.67
C SER A 229 -7.18 10.51 3.44
N TYR A 230 -7.16 9.48 2.59
CA TYR A 230 -7.98 9.46 1.38
C TYR A 230 -8.68 8.11 1.20
N ALA A 231 -9.98 8.09 1.43
CA ALA A 231 -10.86 6.97 1.16
C ALA A 231 -11.09 6.84 -0.35
N ARG A 232 -10.37 5.89 -0.98
CA ARG A 232 -10.50 5.59 -2.43
C ARG A 232 -11.83 4.92 -2.81
N THR A 233 -12.55 4.36 -1.84
CA THR A 233 -13.80 3.63 -2.08
C THR A 233 -14.77 3.92 -0.95
N SER A 234 -15.92 4.52 -1.26
CA SER A 234 -16.99 4.82 -0.30
C SER A 234 -17.75 3.56 0.16
N ASN A 235 -17.72 2.49 -0.64
CA ASN A 235 -18.62 1.35 -0.44
C ASN A 235 -18.26 0.48 0.77
N LEU A 236 -17.04 0.63 1.33
CA LEU A 236 -16.45 -0.28 2.31
C LEU A 236 -16.34 0.31 3.72
N ASN A 237 -16.86 1.52 3.94
CA ASN A 237 -16.65 2.25 5.18
C ASN A 237 -17.16 1.48 6.41
N GLU A 238 -18.26 0.74 6.29
CA GLU A 238 -18.81 -0.07 7.38
C GLU A 238 -18.04 -1.36 7.70
N GLU A 239 -17.14 -1.81 6.82
CA GLU A 239 -16.34 -3.01 7.05
C GLU A 239 -15.19 -2.74 8.01
N PHE A 240 -14.74 -1.49 8.18
CA PHE A 240 -13.69 -1.13 9.14
C PHE A 240 -14.05 -1.54 10.57
N GLY A 241 -15.33 -1.44 10.95
CA GLY A 241 -15.82 -1.89 12.26
C GLY A 241 -15.95 -3.41 12.41
N GLN A 242 -15.66 -4.19 11.36
CA GLN A 242 -15.80 -5.64 11.31
C GLN A 242 -14.48 -6.36 11.01
N VAL A 243 -13.36 -5.64 11.03
CA VAL A 243 -12.03 -6.21 10.82
C VAL A 243 -11.63 -7.00 12.08
N ASP A 244 -11.35 -8.29 11.89
CA ASP A 244 -10.88 -9.20 12.95
C ASP A 244 -9.37 -9.42 12.89
N THR A 245 -8.84 -9.58 11.67
CA THR A 245 -7.41 -9.84 11.43
C THR A 245 -6.82 -8.72 10.59
N ILE A 246 -5.74 -8.12 11.10
CA ILE A 246 -4.91 -7.17 10.35
C ILE A 246 -3.67 -7.93 9.87
N LEU A 247 -3.51 -8.02 8.55
CA LEU A 247 -2.27 -8.48 7.93
C LEU A 247 -1.45 -7.24 7.63
N SER A 248 -0.33 -7.08 8.33
CA SER A 248 0.58 -5.96 8.15
C SER A 248 1.86 -6.43 7.48
N ASP A 249 2.29 -5.70 6.46
CA ASP A 249 3.62 -5.87 5.91
C ASP A 249 4.66 -5.25 6.87
N LYS A 250 5.86 -5.83 6.93
CA LYS A 250 6.93 -5.31 7.78
C LYS A 250 7.53 -4.06 7.16
N THR A 251 8.01 -4.17 5.92
CA THR A 251 8.74 -3.09 5.26
C THR A 251 7.77 -2.05 4.71
N GLY A 252 8.06 -0.76 4.90
CA GLY A 252 7.24 0.34 4.39
C GLY A 252 5.91 0.56 5.12
N THR A 253 5.47 -0.36 5.99
CA THR A 253 4.29 -0.18 6.85
C THR A 253 4.66 -0.12 8.33
N LEU A 254 5.28 -1.17 8.88
CA LEU A 254 5.69 -1.18 10.29
C LEU A 254 7.01 -0.45 10.53
N THR A 255 7.89 -0.40 9.54
CA THR A 255 9.21 0.22 9.64
C THR A 255 9.40 1.30 8.57
N CYS A 256 9.90 2.47 8.96
CA CYS A 256 10.12 3.63 8.09
C CYS A 256 11.39 3.54 7.20
N ASN A 257 11.91 2.34 6.95
CA ASN A 257 13.16 2.07 6.21
C ASN A 257 14.30 3.07 6.50
N THR A 258 14.43 3.45 7.77
CA THR A 258 15.43 4.38 8.26
C THR A 258 16.14 3.70 9.41
N MET A 259 17.44 3.49 9.24
CA MET A 259 18.27 2.80 10.22
C MET A 259 19.02 3.85 11.04
N GLU A 260 18.99 3.70 12.36
CA GLU A 260 19.66 4.60 13.30
C GLU A 260 20.69 3.84 14.11
N PHE A 261 21.88 4.41 14.28
CA PHE A 261 22.86 3.88 15.22
C PHE A 261 22.50 4.33 16.64
N ILE A 262 22.21 3.38 17.55
CA ILE A 262 21.67 3.68 18.90
C ILE A 262 22.61 3.25 20.02
N LYS A 263 23.13 2.01 19.97
CA LYS A 263 23.99 1.42 21.01
C LYS A 263 25.09 0.59 20.36
N CYS A 264 26.24 0.49 21.02
CA CYS A 264 27.33 -0.40 20.61
C CYS A 264 28.03 -1.01 21.83
N SER A 265 28.75 -2.11 21.62
CA SER A 265 29.59 -2.73 22.65
C SER A 265 31.03 -2.76 22.16
N ILE A 266 31.93 -2.13 22.91
CA ILE A 266 33.36 -2.05 22.57
C ILE A 266 34.14 -2.62 23.76
N ALA A 267 34.96 -3.64 23.51
CA ALA A 267 35.75 -4.34 24.53
C ALA A 267 34.91 -4.84 25.73
N GLY A 268 33.66 -5.26 25.48
CA GLY A 268 32.74 -5.75 26.53
C GLY A 268 32.05 -4.65 27.34
N VAL A 269 32.30 -3.37 27.04
CA VAL A 269 31.58 -2.24 27.63
C VAL A 269 30.49 -1.78 26.67
N ALA A 270 29.25 -1.72 27.16
CA ALA A 270 28.12 -1.17 26.42
C ALA A 270 28.13 0.37 26.46
N TYR A 271 27.94 0.97 25.30
CA TYR A 271 27.84 2.40 25.07
C TYR A 271 26.55 2.74 24.34
N GLY A 272 26.04 3.95 24.60
CA GLY A 272 24.77 4.44 24.07
C GLY A 272 23.66 4.38 25.12
N ARG A 273 23.12 5.55 25.45
CA ARG A 273 21.94 5.75 26.31
C ARG A 273 20.68 6.06 25.51
N GLY A 274 20.72 5.92 24.18
CA GLY A 274 19.55 6.12 23.33
C GLY A 274 18.41 5.21 23.77
N VAL A 275 17.26 5.79 24.12
CA VAL A 275 16.07 5.07 24.59
C VAL A 275 15.07 4.99 23.45
N THR A 276 14.73 3.77 23.04
CA THR A 276 13.71 3.53 22.01
C THR A 276 12.30 3.72 22.58
N GLU A 277 11.33 4.02 21.71
CA GLU A 277 9.92 4.12 22.14
C GLU A 277 9.38 2.80 22.72
N VAL A 278 9.90 1.67 22.24
CA VAL A 278 9.56 0.33 22.74
C VAL A 278 10.05 0.15 24.18
N GLU A 279 11.30 0.53 24.48
CA GLU A 279 11.85 0.50 25.84
C GLU A 279 11.00 1.38 26.78
N ARG A 280 10.64 2.62 26.37
CA ARG A 280 9.76 3.49 27.17
C ARG A 280 8.39 2.87 27.43
N SER A 281 7.81 2.21 26.43
CA SER A 281 6.49 1.60 26.52
C SER A 281 6.48 0.37 27.43
N LEU A 282 7.54 -0.43 27.40
CA LEU A 282 7.72 -1.59 28.28
C LEU A 282 7.93 -1.16 29.74
N ASP A 283 8.73 -0.13 29.97
CA ASP A 283 9.02 0.37 31.32
C ASP A 283 7.80 1.06 31.95
N SER A 284 7.02 1.80 31.14
CA SER A 284 5.74 2.37 31.54
C SER A 284 4.75 1.29 32.01
N LYS A 285 4.70 0.14 31.31
CA LYS A 285 3.88 -1.01 31.73
C LYS A 285 4.39 -1.68 33.00
N ASN A 286 5.70 -1.66 33.24
CA ASN A 286 6.34 -2.25 34.42
C ASN A 286 6.33 -1.30 35.64
N GLY A 287 5.79 -0.08 35.52
CA GLY A 287 5.67 0.88 36.62
C GLY A 287 6.99 1.54 37.03
N SER A 288 8.07 1.33 36.27
CA SER A 288 9.33 2.02 36.45
C SER A 288 9.37 3.27 35.56
N THR A 289 9.13 4.44 36.14
CA THR A 289 9.44 5.70 35.48
C THR A 289 10.95 5.85 35.40
N LEU A 290 11.55 5.52 34.25
CA LEU A 290 12.88 6.03 33.94
C LEU A 290 12.78 7.55 33.97
N ILE A 291 13.52 8.14 34.92
CA ILE A 291 13.76 9.58 34.94
C ILE A 291 14.57 9.87 33.69
N ASP A 292 13.99 10.69 32.83
CA ASP A 292 14.59 11.19 31.60
C ASP A 292 15.75 12.13 31.94
N ASP A 293 16.91 11.58 32.33
CA ASP A 293 18.15 12.34 32.56
C ASP A 293 18.62 13.07 31.28
N THR A 294 18.02 12.78 30.13
CA THR A 294 18.24 13.46 28.85
C THR A 294 17.53 14.82 28.73
N ARG A 295 16.66 15.21 29.68
CA ARG A 295 16.04 16.57 29.67
C ARG A 295 16.99 17.69 30.09
N ASP A 296 18.08 17.38 30.78
CA ASP A 296 19.00 18.38 31.36
C ASP A 296 20.28 18.63 30.53
N SER A 297 20.39 18.06 29.32
CA SER A 297 21.49 18.40 28.41
C SER A 297 21.14 19.67 27.60
N PRO A 298 21.87 20.80 27.76
CA PRO A 298 21.51 22.11 27.19
C PRO A 298 21.81 22.24 25.68
N VAL A 299 22.17 21.14 25.01
CA VAL A 299 22.54 21.13 23.60
C VAL A 299 21.65 20.13 22.87
N ARG A 300 20.45 20.60 22.48
CA ARG A 300 19.60 19.89 21.52
C ARG A 300 20.25 20.05 20.15
N ASN A 301 21.18 19.17 19.81
CA ASN A 301 21.65 19.06 18.44
C ASN A 301 20.45 18.75 17.54
N VAL A 302 20.39 19.37 16.36
CA VAL A 302 19.38 19.08 15.34
C VAL A 302 19.35 17.56 15.13
N PRO A 303 18.18 16.90 15.11
CA PRO A 303 18.12 15.46 14.90
C PRO A 303 18.79 15.12 13.56
N ILE A 304 19.88 14.36 13.62
CA ILE A 304 20.63 13.94 12.43
C ILE A 304 19.99 12.65 11.96
N LYS A 305 19.51 12.64 10.71
CA LYS A 305 18.90 11.46 10.11
C LYS A 305 19.90 10.29 10.13
N GLY A 306 19.51 9.18 10.75
CA GLY A 306 20.33 7.98 10.88
C GLY A 306 21.25 7.91 12.11
N PHE A 307 21.18 8.89 13.02
CA PHE A 307 22.01 8.93 14.22
C PHE A 307 21.19 9.23 15.47
N ASN A 308 21.11 8.24 16.37
CA ASN A 308 20.38 8.33 17.63
C ASN A 308 21.19 7.68 18.76
N PHE A 309 22.49 7.95 18.74
CA PHE A 309 23.43 7.52 19.77
C PHE A 309 23.69 8.70 20.69
N THR A 310 23.68 8.49 22.00
CA THR A 310 24.03 9.51 22.99
C THR A 310 24.84 8.83 24.10
N ASP A 311 26.09 9.25 24.29
CA ASP A 311 26.91 8.76 25.41
C ASP A 311 27.96 9.80 25.77
N GLU A 312 27.89 10.34 26.98
CA GLU A 312 28.81 11.37 27.48
C GLU A 312 30.26 10.89 27.53
N ARG A 313 30.49 9.58 27.58
CA ARG A 313 31.83 8.97 27.65
C ARG A 313 32.59 9.03 26.33
N ILE A 314 31.88 8.85 25.22
CA ILE A 314 32.48 8.73 23.88
C ILE A 314 32.35 10.02 23.08
N MET A 315 31.24 10.75 23.22
CA MET A 315 30.94 11.91 22.40
C MET A 315 31.90 13.09 22.60
N ASN A 316 31.96 13.98 21.60
CA ASN A 316 32.75 15.22 21.63
C ASN A 316 34.24 14.96 21.88
N GLY A 317 34.80 13.87 21.35
CA GLY A 317 36.21 13.52 21.51
C GLY A 317 36.58 13.01 22.91
N LYS A 318 35.62 12.81 23.81
CA LYS A 318 35.89 12.32 25.18
C LYS A 318 36.32 10.85 25.22
N TRP A 319 36.11 10.11 24.12
CA TRP A 319 36.58 8.73 23.96
C TRP A 319 38.09 8.54 24.20
N VAL A 320 38.89 9.60 24.11
CA VAL A 320 40.33 9.59 24.41
C VAL A 320 40.61 9.35 25.91
N ASN A 321 39.69 9.73 26.79
CA ASN A 321 39.86 9.61 28.25
C ASN A 321 39.44 8.23 28.80
N GLU A 322 38.83 7.39 27.97
CA GLU A 322 38.39 6.04 28.38
C GLU A 322 39.58 5.07 28.45
N PRO A 323 39.55 4.08 29.37
CA PRO A 323 40.65 3.14 29.61
C PRO A 323 41.02 2.28 28.38
N TYR A 324 40.14 2.20 27.38
CA TYR A 324 40.35 1.46 26.14
C TYR A 324 40.33 2.37 24.88
N ALA A 325 40.84 3.59 24.98
CA ALA A 325 40.83 4.58 23.90
C ALA A 325 41.37 4.04 22.55
N ASN A 326 42.45 3.24 22.56
CA ASN A 326 43.00 2.64 21.33
C ASN A 326 42.03 1.65 20.66
N VAL A 327 41.27 0.88 21.45
CA VAL A 327 40.28 -0.07 20.93
C VAL A 327 39.07 0.68 20.39
N ILE A 328 38.62 1.73 21.10
CA ILE A 328 37.53 2.60 20.65
C ILE A 328 37.90 3.30 19.33
N LYS A 329 39.12 3.82 19.24
CA LYS A 329 39.66 4.39 18.00
C LYS A 329 39.61 3.38 16.86
N ASN A 330 40.14 2.18 17.05
CA ASN A 330 40.15 1.15 16.01
C ASN A 330 38.73 0.73 15.62
N PHE A 331 37.81 0.64 16.58
CA PHE A 331 36.41 0.29 16.32
C PHE A 331 35.73 1.30 15.38
N PHE A 332 35.79 2.59 15.70
CA PHE A 332 35.21 3.62 14.83
C PHE A 332 35.98 3.82 13.52
N HIS A 333 37.28 3.57 13.52
CA HIS A 333 38.08 3.56 12.29
C HIS A 333 37.68 2.41 11.36
N LEU A 334 37.38 1.22 11.90
CA LEU A 334 36.84 0.09 11.12
C LEU A 334 35.45 0.41 10.56
N LEU A 335 34.56 1.00 11.36
CA LEU A 335 33.24 1.45 10.89
C LEU A 335 33.33 2.49 9.76
N ALA A 336 34.36 3.33 9.76
CA ALA A 336 34.59 4.36 8.75
C ALA A 336 35.34 3.87 7.49
N ILE A 337 35.79 2.61 7.43
CA ILE A 337 36.58 2.07 6.30
C ILE A 337 35.93 0.82 5.71
N CYS A 338 35.38 -0.06 6.55
CA CYS A 338 34.78 -1.32 6.13
C CYS A 338 33.31 -1.12 5.69
N HIS A 339 33.10 -0.38 4.61
CA HIS A 339 31.78 -0.15 4.01
C HIS A 339 31.90 0.08 2.49
N THR A 340 30.77 0.03 1.79
CA THR A 340 30.69 0.37 0.36
C THR A 340 30.13 1.77 0.11
N ALA A 341 29.73 2.50 1.17
CA ALA A 341 29.16 3.85 1.05
C ALA A 341 30.07 4.83 0.26
N LEU A 342 29.43 5.61 -0.60
CA LEU A 342 30.01 6.65 -1.44
C LEU A 342 29.81 8.02 -0.76
N PRO A 343 30.87 8.82 -0.58
CA PRO A 343 30.76 10.15 -0.03
C PRO A 343 30.40 11.14 -1.14
N GLU A 344 29.32 11.89 -0.95
CA GLU A 344 28.95 13.02 -1.78
C GLU A 344 29.28 14.29 -0.99
N VAL A 345 30.17 15.12 -1.55
CA VAL A 345 30.61 16.35 -0.90
C VAL A 345 29.82 17.49 -1.51
N ASP A 346 29.01 18.16 -0.71
CA ASP A 346 28.34 19.38 -1.13
C ASP A 346 29.40 20.48 -1.29
N GLU A 347 29.53 21.00 -2.52
CA GLU A 347 30.55 21.99 -2.89
C GLU A 347 30.36 23.32 -2.15
N ASP A 348 29.13 23.67 -1.76
CA ASP A 348 28.80 24.94 -1.13
C ASP A 348 28.97 24.92 0.39
N THR A 349 28.59 23.81 1.04
CA THR A 349 28.59 23.70 2.51
C THR A 349 29.80 22.94 3.06
N GLY A 350 30.52 22.21 2.21
CA GLY A 350 31.57 21.27 2.62
C GLY A 350 31.04 20.12 3.49
N HIS A 351 29.71 19.94 3.57
CA HIS A 351 29.07 18.86 4.28
C HIS A 351 29.16 17.58 3.44
N VAL A 352 29.59 16.48 4.07
CA VAL A 352 29.69 15.18 3.41
C VAL A 352 28.42 14.38 3.69
N SER A 353 27.57 14.22 2.68
CA SER A 353 26.52 13.20 2.65
C SER A 353 27.10 11.84 2.24
N TYR A 354 26.44 10.77 2.65
CA TYR A 354 26.83 9.42 2.28
C TYR A 354 25.66 8.73 1.58
N GLU A 355 25.94 8.07 0.46
CA GLU A 355 25.01 7.18 -0.22
C GLU A 355 25.54 5.75 -0.07
N SER A 356 24.69 4.78 0.25
CA SER A 356 25.11 3.37 0.40
C SER A 356 24.10 2.42 -0.23
N GLU A 357 24.55 1.22 -0.57
CA GLU A 357 23.71 0.11 -1.01
C GLU A 357 22.79 -0.38 0.11
N SER A 358 23.31 -0.38 1.34
CA SER A 358 22.57 -0.78 2.54
C SER A 358 22.36 0.41 3.48
N PRO A 359 21.14 0.62 4.00
CA PRO A 359 20.87 1.66 4.99
C PRO A 359 21.58 1.41 6.33
N ASP A 360 21.93 0.15 6.64
CA ASP A 360 22.67 -0.20 7.85
C ASP A 360 24.11 0.35 7.80
N GLU A 361 24.80 0.13 6.67
CA GLU A 361 26.13 0.67 6.45
C GLU A 361 26.12 2.19 6.49
N LEU A 362 25.09 2.80 5.91
CA LEU A 362 24.91 4.25 5.97
C LEU A 362 24.85 4.77 7.41
N ALA A 363 24.06 4.12 8.28
CA ALA A 363 23.96 4.49 9.69
C ALA A 363 25.32 4.36 10.43
N PHE A 364 26.11 3.34 10.10
CA PHE A 364 27.45 3.16 10.67
C PHE A 364 28.44 4.25 10.26
N VAL A 365 28.46 4.62 8.99
CA VAL A 365 29.36 5.67 8.48
C VAL A 365 28.97 7.03 9.05
N ILE A 366 27.66 7.32 9.14
CA ILE A 366 27.16 8.54 9.80
C ILE A 366 27.58 8.54 11.27
N ALA A 367 27.43 7.43 12.00
CA ALA A 367 27.84 7.35 13.39
C ALA A 367 29.34 7.58 13.60
N ALA A 368 30.18 7.02 12.72
CA ALA A 368 31.62 7.25 12.75
C ALA A 368 31.95 8.73 12.50
N ARG A 369 31.28 9.38 11.53
CA ARG A 369 31.41 10.82 11.22
C ARG A 369 31.12 11.69 12.44
N GLU A 370 30.01 11.44 13.13
CA GLU A 370 29.58 12.22 14.31
C GLU A 370 30.53 12.08 15.50
N ILE A 371 31.22 10.94 15.63
CA ILE A 371 32.20 10.71 16.70
C ILE A 371 33.58 11.31 16.34
N GLY A 372 33.77 11.73 15.08
CA GLY A 372 34.97 12.43 14.60
C GLY A 372 35.80 11.65 13.57
N PHE A 373 35.35 10.48 13.13
CA PHE A 373 36.01 9.65 12.12
C PHE A 373 35.31 9.85 10.76
N LYS A 374 35.74 10.86 10.01
CA LYS A 374 35.11 11.24 8.74
C LYS A 374 35.73 10.50 7.56
N PHE A 375 34.88 9.86 6.75
CA PHE A 375 35.24 9.32 5.45
C PHE A 375 35.04 10.38 4.36
N TYR A 376 36.05 10.65 3.54
CA TYR A 376 36.06 11.78 2.59
C TYR A 376 36.02 11.35 1.12
N LYS A 377 36.87 10.42 0.72
CA LYS A 377 37.01 10.01 -0.68
C LYS A 377 37.53 8.58 -0.76
N ARG A 378 37.06 7.85 -1.76
CA ARG A 378 37.64 6.59 -2.21
C ARG A 378 38.53 6.87 -3.43
N THR A 379 39.81 6.56 -3.33
CA THR A 379 40.72 6.51 -4.49
C THR A 379 40.64 5.13 -5.13
N GLN A 380 40.56 5.06 -6.46
CA GLN A 380 40.79 3.82 -7.20
C GLN A 380 42.30 3.61 -7.25
N ASP A 381 42.77 2.51 -6.66
CA ASP A 381 44.14 2.00 -6.86
C ASP A 381 44.15 0.98 -8.01
#